data_AF-A0A955ETG9-F1
#
_entry.id   AF-A0A955ETG9-F1
#
_cell.length_a   1.000
_cell.length_b   1.000
_cell.length_c   1.000
_cell.angle_alpha   90.00
_cell.angle_beta   90.00
_cell.angle_gamma   90.00
#
_symmetry.space_group_name_H-M   'P 1'
#
loop_
_entity.id
_entity.type
_entity.pdbx_description
1 polymer ?
#
loop_
_entity_poly.entity_id
_entity_poly.type
_entity_poly.pdbx_seq_one_letter_code
_entity_poly.pdbx_strand_id
1 'polypeptide(L)'
;MRSDLRLVDLPGGARLAVAGFAVLFLAFSVVAQAQLWVHAGGGKLPTPQRVLERYHGRADSSHLHEALDPALPEDDPHAMYPFLGDDDATRRERRDVVLAWVESGAAESAFEPVRQILTDPLLCAQCHEDGGSAPFALATYEDVLPHARRGEGMPWPQLLTSAHNHLFAFAVAALALSLAMAFSRAPRSLRHLAIGAAFVAPLLDVGGWLLTRWQGGPWHWLVMAGGALFGVATTFMAAWVVLDVLRGPGRTQPGPAADA
;
A
#
# COMPACT_ATOMS: atom_id res chain seq x y z
N MET A 1 12.52 -21.30 -38.53
CA MET A 1 11.95 -22.18 -37.48
C MET A 1 11.39 -21.28 -36.38
N ARG A 2 10.11 -20.88 -36.44
CA ARG A 2 9.40 -20.28 -35.30
C ARG A 2 8.45 -21.34 -34.80
N SER A 3 8.93 -22.18 -33.88
CA SER A 3 8.01 -22.94 -33.03
C SER A 3 7.35 -21.91 -32.12
N ASP A 4 6.13 -21.51 -32.44
CA ASP A 4 5.31 -20.65 -31.58
C ASP A 4 4.92 -21.43 -30.32
N LEU A 5 5.87 -21.57 -29.38
CA LEU A 5 5.66 -22.25 -28.10
C LEU A 5 4.44 -21.63 -27.39
N ARG A 6 3.46 -22.45 -27.03
CA ARG A 6 2.30 -22.02 -26.24
C ARG A 6 2.29 -22.65 -24.86
N LEU A 7 1.58 -22.00 -23.93
CA LEU A 7 1.38 -22.53 -22.58
C LEU A 7 0.78 -23.96 -22.58
N VAL A 8 -0.06 -24.28 -23.56
CA VAL A 8 -0.68 -25.60 -23.68
C VAL A 8 0.28 -26.70 -24.12
N ASP A 9 1.41 -26.33 -24.74
CA ASP A 9 2.42 -27.27 -25.23
C ASP A 9 3.44 -27.62 -24.14
N LEU A 10 3.39 -26.94 -22.99
CA LEU A 10 4.28 -27.19 -21.87
C LEU A 10 4.01 -28.58 -21.24
N PRO A 11 5.05 -29.26 -20.70
CA PRO A 11 4.87 -30.47 -19.92
C PRO A 11 3.92 -30.26 -18.74
N GLY A 12 3.23 -31.32 -18.30
CA GLY A 12 2.20 -31.24 -17.25
C GLY A 12 2.67 -30.52 -15.97
N GLY A 13 3.90 -30.80 -15.51
CA GLY A 13 4.48 -30.14 -14.34
C GLY A 13 4.67 -28.63 -14.53
N ALA A 14 5.16 -28.20 -15.70
CA ALA A 14 5.34 -26.78 -16.02
C ALA A 14 3.99 -26.05 -16.15
N ARG A 15 2.98 -26.71 -16.75
CA ARG A 15 1.61 -26.17 -16.81
C ARG A 15 1.02 -25.99 -15.42
N LEU A 16 1.19 -26.98 -14.54
CA LEU A 16 0.74 -26.90 -13.15
C LEU A 16 1.43 -25.77 -12.41
N ALA A 17 2.73 -25.58 -12.59
CA ALA A 17 3.47 -24.49 -11.97
C ALA A 17 2.95 -23.11 -12.41
N VAL A 18 2.75 -22.89 -13.72
CA VAL A 18 2.25 -21.62 -14.26
C VAL A 18 0.82 -21.35 -13.80
N ALA A 19 -0.08 -22.34 -13.88
CA ALA A 19 -1.45 -22.20 -13.42
C ALA A 19 -1.53 -22.00 -11.89
N GLY A 20 -0.74 -22.75 -11.13
CA GLY A 20 -0.63 -22.63 -9.68
C GLY A 20 -0.16 -21.25 -9.26
N PHE A 21 0.89 -20.72 -9.89
CA PHE A 21 1.34 -19.34 -9.68
C PHE A 21 0.22 -18.33 -9.96
N ALA A 22 -0.47 -18.44 -11.10
CA ALA A 22 -1.55 -17.51 -11.46
C ALA A 22 -2.73 -17.58 -10.49
N VAL A 23 -3.12 -18.77 -10.02
CA VAL A 23 -4.16 -18.95 -9.00
C VAL A 23 -3.74 -18.37 -7.66
N LEU A 24 -2.51 -18.64 -7.21
CA LEU A 24 -1.97 -18.09 -5.97
C LEU A 24 -1.89 -16.55 -6.04
N PHE A 25 -1.51 -15.99 -7.19
CA PHE A 25 -1.51 -14.56 -7.41
C PHE A 25 -2.92 -13.97 -7.31
N LEU A 26 -3.93 -14.59 -7.92
CA LEU A 26 -5.32 -14.14 -7.79
C LEU A 26 -5.81 -14.19 -6.34
N ALA A 27 -5.50 -15.27 -5.61
CA ALA A 27 -5.84 -15.39 -4.20
C ALA A 27 -5.14 -14.31 -3.36
N PHE A 28 -3.84 -14.07 -3.61
CA PHE A 28 -3.08 -12.98 -2.99
C PHE A 28 -3.72 -11.62 -3.26
N SER A 29 -4.13 -11.33 -4.50
CA SER A 29 -4.80 -10.07 -4.84
C SER A 29 -6.11 -9.90 -4.06
N VAL A 30 -6.90 -10.96 -3.88
CA VAL A 30 -8.11 -10.90 -3.04
C VAL A 30 -7.77 -10.58 -1.58
N VAL A 31 -6.74 -11.24 -1.03
CA VAL A 31 -6.28 -10.99 0.34
C VAL A 31 -5.76 -9.56 0.50
N ALA A 32 -5.00 -9.05 -0.47
CA ALA A 32 -4.50 -7.68 -0.47
C ALA A 32 -5.65 -6.65 -0.48
N GLN A 33 -6.69 -6.88 -1.28
CA GLN A 33 -7.88 -6.03 -1.28
C GLN A 33 -8.66 -6.12 0.04
N ALA A 34 -8.75 -7.30 0.65
CA ALA A 34 -9.36 -7.48 1.97
C ALA A 34 -8.55 -6.76 3.06
N GLN A 35 -7.22 -6.84 3.01
CA GLN A 35 -6.33 -6.11 3.92
C GLN A 35 -6.56 -4.60 3.84
N LEU A 36 -6.62 -4.04 2.62
CA LEU A 36 -6.92 -2.62 2.39
C LEU A 36 -8.29 -2.24 2.96
N TRP A 37 -9.28 -3.12 2.78
CA TRP A 37 -10.64 -2.89 3.30
C TRP A 37 -10.69 -2.86 4.83
N VAL A 38 -9.95 -3.76 5.49
CA VAL A 38 -9.83 -3.79 6.95
C VAL A 38 -9.08 -2.56 7.47
N HIS A 39 -7.91 -2.25 6.90
CA HIS A 39 -7.08 -1.12 7.34
C HIS A 39 -7.74 0.25 7.08
N ALA A 40 -8.68 0.33 6.14
CA ALA A 40 -9.40 1.57 5.89
C ALA A 40 -10.57 1.83 6.87
N GLY A 41 -10.79 0.95 7.86
CA GLY A 41 -11.85 1.07 8.87
C GLY A 41 -13.17 0.40 8.48
N GLY A 42 -13.12 -0.75 7.80
CA GLY A 42 -14.28 -1.65 7.67
C GLY A 42 -15.44 -1.13 6.81
N GLY A 43 -15.17 -0.61 5.60
CA GLY A 43 -16.25 -0.34 4.64
C GLY A 43 -15.98 0.62 3.49
N LYS A 44 -14.88 1.38 3.51
CA LYS A 44 -14.60 2.40 2.48
C LYS A 44 -13.21 2.19 1.90
N LEU A 45 -13.10 2.18 0.57
CA LEU A 45 -11.80 2.29 -0.09
C LEU A 45 -11.13 3.62 0.31
N PRO A 46 -9.80 3.71 0.28
CA PRO A 46 -9.09 4.96 0.50
C PRO A 46 -9.66 6.05 -0.42
N THR A 47 -10.11 7.15 0.16
CA THR A 47 -10.53 8.29 -0.64
C THR A 47 -9.30 8.96 -1.26
N PRO A 48 -9.44 9.60 -2.43
CA PRO A 48 -8.36 10.40 -3.02
C PRO A 48 -7.77 11.41 -2.02
N GLN A 49 -8.63 11.96 -1.17
CA GLN A 49 -8.23 12.87 -0.10
C GLN A 49 -7.32 12.19 0.93
N ARG A 50 -7.66 10.98 1.41
CA ARG A 50 -6.78 10.23 2.32
C ARG A 50 -5.41 9.93 1.71
N VAL A 51 -5.35 9.72 0.39
CA VAL A 51 -4.08 9.53 -0.33
C VAL A 51 -3.26 10.83 -0.35
N LEU A 52 -3.91 11.96 -0.64
CA LEU A 52 -3.27 13.28 -0.57
C LEU A 52 -2.71 13.53 0.83
N GLU A 53 -3.51 13.32 1.86
CA GLU A 53 -3.14 13.55 3.25
C GLU A 53 -1.99 12.65 3.69
N ARG A 54 -2.02 11.36 3.32
CA ARG A 54 -0.95 10.42 3.64
C ARG A 54 0.40 10.85 3.07
N TYR A 55 0.44 11.29 1.82
CA TYR A 55 1.71 11.62 1.16
C TYR A 55 2.13 13.07 1.31
N HIS A 56 1.22 14.03 1.19
CA HIS A 56 1.53 15.45 1.25
C HIS A 56 1.44 16.02 2.67
N GLY A 57 0.53 15.48 3.49
CA GLY A 57 0.22 15.98 4.83
C GLY A 57 -1.04 16.85 4.84
N ARG A 58 -1.45 17.22 6.04
CA ARG A 58 -2.59 18.10 6.33
C ARG A 58 -2.07 19.40 6.96
N ALA A 59 -2.35 20.55 6.35
CA ALA A 59 -1.81 21.82 6.83
C ALA A 59 -2.25 22.19 8.26
N ASP A 60 -3.42 21.69 8.67
CA ASP A 60 -4.08 21.96 9.95
C ASP A 60 -3.77 20.93 11.05
N SER A 61 -3.26 19.75 10.68
CA SER A 61 -3.02 18.65 11.63
C SER A 61 -1.59 18.10 11.55
N SER A 62 -1.08 17.68 12.71
CA SER A 62 0.14 16.89 12.82
C SER A 62 -0.19 15.44 13.14
N HIS A 63 0.79 14.54 13.14
CA HIS A 63 0.57 13.17 13.60
C HIS A 63 0.07 13.10 15.04
N LEU A 64 0.48 14.02 15.92
CA LEU A 64 -0.07 14.11 17.27
C LEU A 64 -1.55 14.53 17.30
N HIS A 65 -2.00 15.35 16.34
CA HIS A 65 -3.44 15.67 16.25
C HIS A 65 -4.25 14.43 15.89
N GLU A 66 -3.75 13.62 14.95
CA GLU A 66 -4.42 12.42 14.48
C GLU A 66 -4.43 11.34 15.56
N ALA A 67 -3.29 11.06 16.19
CA ALA A 67 -3.18 10.02 17.21
C ALA A 67 -3.99 10.36 18.49
N LEU A 68 -4.14 11.64 18.82
CA LEU A 68 -4.87 12.13 20.00
C LEU A 68 -6.31 12.58 19.67
N ASP A 69 -6.86 12.16 18.52
CA ASP A 69 -8.25 12.44 18.17
C ASP A 69 -9.21 11.55 18.99
N PRO A 70 -10.08 12.12 19.85
CA PRO A 70 -11.05 11.34 20.63
C PRO A 70 -12.13 10.67 19.76
N ALA A 71 -12.24 11.04 18.47
CA ALA A 71 -13.18 10.40 17.54
C ALA A 71 -12.68 9.06 16.98
N LEU A 72 -11.41 8.69 17.22
CA LEU A 72 -10.89 7.38 16.80
C LEU A 72 -11.56 6.25 17.60
N PRO A 73 -11.91 5.11 16.94
CA PRO A 73 -12.37 3.92 17.64
C PRO A 73 -11.34 3.44 18.67
N GLU A 74 -11.79 2.97 19.84
CA GLU A 74 -10.88 2.49 20.91
C GLU A 74 -10.06 1.26 20.50
N ASP A 75 -10.54 0.47 19.54
CA ASP A 75 -9.84 -0.69 18.98
C ASP A 75 -8.88 -0.33 17.84
N ASP A 76 -8.81 0.95 17.45
CA ASP A 76 -7.85 1.42 16.46
C ASP A 76 -6.43 1.41 17.08
N PRO A 77 -5.46 0.68 16.49
CA PRO A 77 -4.09 0.63 17.00
C PRO A 77 -3.37 1.99 16.98
N HIS A 78 -3.94 3.00 16.33
CA HIS A 78 -3.43 4.37 16.29
C HIS A 78 -4.13 5.31 17.29
N ALA A 79 -5.17 4.86 18.00
CA ALA A 79 -5.88 5.68 18.98
C ALA A 79 -5.06 5.82 20.28
N MET A 80 -4.38 6.95 20.42
CA MET A 80 -3.55 7.25 21.60
C MET A 80 -4.28 8.10 22.65
N TYR A 81 -5.44 8.69 22.30
CA TYR A 81 -6.26 9.46 23.24
C TYR A 81 -6.64 8.70 24.53
N PRO A 82 -7.05 7.41 24.49
CA PRO A 82 -7.40 6.66 25.70
C PRO A 82 -6.22 6.52 26.69
N PHE A 83 -4.98 6.56 26.20
CA PHE A 83 -3.76 6.40 27.00
C PHE A 83 -3.31 7.70 27.66
N LEU A 84 -4.01 8.83 27.46
CA LEU A 84 -3.67 10.08 28.12
C LEU A 84 -4.08 10.13 29.59
N GLY A 85 -4.86 9.18 30.10
CA GLY A 85 -5.24 9.13 31.52
C GLY A 85 -6.43 8.21 31.79
N ASP A 86 -6.78 8.09 33.07
CA ASP A 86 -7.82 7.16 33.53
C ASP A 86 -9.24 7.66 33.23
N ASP A 87 -9.43 8.98 33.20
CA ASP A 87 -10.70 9.63 32.94
C ASP A 87 -10.63 10.65 31.80
N ASP A 88 -11.80 10.93 31.22
CA ASP A 88 -11.94 11.74 30.03
C ASP A 88 -11.65 13.25 30.26
N ALA A 89 -11.77 13.76 31.49
CA ALA A 89 -11.39 15.14 31.79
C ALA A 89 -9.86 15.28 31.80
N THR A 90 -9.15 14.34 32.45
CA THR A 90 -7.68 14.28 32.46
C THR A 90 -7.12 14.10 31.04
N ARG A 91 -7.75 13.24 30.23
CA ARG A 91 -7.35 13.03 28.82
C ARG A 91 -7.44 14.31 28.01
N ARG A 92 -8.55 15.06 28.13
CA ARG A 92 -8.72 16.35 27.46
C ARG A 92 -7.67 17.37 27.88
N GLU A 93 -7.43 17.52 29.18
CA GLU A 93 -6.45 18.48 29.69
C GLU A 93 -5.04 18.20 29.14
N ARG A 94 -4.59 16.95 29.23
CA ARG A 94 -3.27 16.55 28.72
C ARG A 94 -3.18 16.65 27.20
N ARG A 95 -4.24 16.28 26.48
CA ARG A 95 -4.34 16.49 25.03
C ARG A 95 -4.18 17.97 24.69
N ASP A 96 -4.88 18.85 25.39
CA ASP A 96 -4.87 20.28 25.11
C ASP A 96 -3.48 20.88 25.38
N VAL A 97 -2.75 20.41 26.40
CA VAL A 97 -1.34 20.78 26.62
C VAL A 97 -0.48 20.40 25.41
N VAL A 98 -0.59 19.15 24.94
CA VAL A 98 0.20 18.65 23.80
C VAL A 98 -0.15 19.41 22.52
N LEU A 99 -1.43 19.56 22.21
CA LEU A 99 -1.88 20.19 20.97
C LEU A 99 -1.67 21.70 20.97
N ALA A 100 -1.80 22.40 22.10
CA ALA A 100 -1.47 23.81 22.21
C ALA A 100 0.02 24.07 21.93
N TRP A 101 0.90 23.19 22.41
CA TRP A 101 2.33 23.27 22.09
C TRP A 101 2.58 23.05 20.59
N VAL A 102 1.95 22.05 19.98
CA VAL A 102 2.02 21.85 18.52
C VAL A 102 1.52 23.09 17.77
N GLU A 103 0.39 23.65 18.21
CA GLU A 103 -0.25 24.83 17.66
C GLU A 103 0.63 26.07 17.70
N SER A 104 1.41 26.20 18.77
CA SER A 104 2.37 27.28 18.96
C SER A 104 3.66 27.13 18.15
N GLY A 105 3.78 26.09 17.32
CA GLY A 105 4.95 25.83 16.46
C GLY A 105 5.97 24.85 17.06
N ALA A 106 5.59 24.08 18.09
CA ALA A 106 6.40 23.01 18.67
C ALA A 106 7.81 23.48 19.11
N ALA A 107 7.91 24.65 19.74
CA ALA A 107 9.18 25.20 20.19
C ALA A 107 9.78 24.38 21.33
N GLU A 108 11.09 24.11 21.26
CA GLU A 108 11.83 23.35 22.28
C GLU A 108 11.72 24.01 23.68
N SER A 109 11.79 25.35 23.74
CA SER A 109 11.66 26.10 25.00
C SER A 109 10.32 25.90 25.72
N ALA A 110 9.29 25.42 25.02
CA ALA A 110 7.96 25.15 25.55
C ALA A 110 7.65 23.64 25.64
N PHE A 111 8.65 22.77 25.43
CA PHE A 111 8.46 21.32 25.36
C PHE A 111 8.28 20.66 26.74
N GLU A 112 8.81 21.25 27.81
CA GLU A 112 8.86 20.59 29.13
C GLU A 112 7.50 20.08 29.65
N PRO A 113 6.37 20.83 29.56
CA PRO A 113 5.06 20.31 29.95
C PRO A 113 4.58 19.13 29.09
N VAL A 114 4.92 19.12 27.81
CA VAL A 114 4.58 18.02 26.88
C VAL A 114 5.44 16.80 27.19
N ARG A 115 6.72 17.01 27.49
CA ARG A 115 7.65 15.95 27.89
C ARG A 115 7.12 15.18 29.08
N GLN A 116 6.64 15.86 30.11
CA GLN A 116 6.10 15.21 31.31
C GLN A 116 4.94 14.25 31.01
N ILE A 117 4.14 14.55 29.98
CA ILE A 117 3.04 13.67 29.55
C ILE A 117 3.58 12.50 28.71
N LEU A 118 4.42 12.78 27.70
CA LEU A 118 4.89 11.77 26.76
C LEU A 118 5.93 10.81 27.36
N THR A 119 6.69 11.26 28.36
CA THR A 119 7.68 10.43 29.04
C THR A 119 7.14 9.79 30.32
N ASP A 120 5.85 9.91 30.62
CA ASP A 120 5.23 9.24 31.76
C ASP A 120 5.30 7.72 31.55
N PRO A 121 5.98 6.97 32.44
CA PRO A 121 6.11 5.51 32.35
C PRO A 121 4.80 4.75 32.40
N LEU A 122 3.71 5.36 32.88
CA LEU A 122 2.39 4.74 32.93
C LEU A 122 1.55 5.05 31.68
N LEU A 123 2.01 5.94 30.81
CA LEU A 123 1.27 6.40 29.63
C LEU A 123 1.98 5.95 28.35
N CYS A 124 2.79 6.82 27.75
CA CYS A 124 3.37 6.59 26.42
C CYS A 124 4.73 5.89 26.52
N ALA A 125 5.55 6.21 27.53
CA ALA A 125 6.91 5.70 27.64
C ALA A 125 6.98 4.19 27.90
N GLN A 126 5.90 3.57 28.40
CA GLN A 126 5.83 2.10 28.54
C GLN A 126 6.01 1.35 27.21
N CYS A 127 5.62 1.97 26.09
CA CYS A 127 5.73 1.37 24.75
C CYS A 127 6.76 2.13 23.89
N HIS A 128 6.85 3.44 24.06
CA HIS A 128 7.70 4.36 23.29
C HIS A 128 9.04 4.68 23.98
N GLU A 129 9.61 3.71 24.69
CA GLU A 129 11.01 3.76 25.12
C GLU A 129 11.96 3.25 24.03
N ASP A 130 13.26 3.51 24.20
CA ASP A 130 14.29 3.01 23.29
C ASP A 130 14.29 1.47 23.26
N GLY A 131 13.93 0.90 22.12
CA GLY A 131 13.82 -0.57 21.96
C GLY A 131 12.55 -1.17 22.55
N GLY A 132 11.56 -0.33 22.91
CA GLY A 132 10.24 -0.75 23.36
C GLY A 132 9.39 -1.41 22.27
N SER A 133 8.12 -1.67 22.59
CA SER A 133 7.18 -2.33 21.68
C SER A 133 6.71 -1.42 20.53
N ALA A 134 6.85 -0.10 20.66
CA ALA A 134 6.50 0.87 19.64
C ALA A 134 7.65 1.08 18.63
N PRO A 135 7.35 1.48 17.38
CA PRO A 135 8.36 1.61 16.32
C PRO A 135 9.31 2.81 16.48
N PHE A 136 9.11 3.67 17.48
CA PHE A 136 9.92 4.86 17.74
C PHE A 136 9.81 5.28 19.21
N ALA A 137 10.86 5.94 19.71
CA ALA A 137 10.91 6.50 21.06
C ALA A 137 10.22 7.87 21.14
N LEU A 138 9.86 8.31 22.36
CA LEU A 138 9.30 9.65 22.65
C LEU A 138 10.08 10.38 23.76
N ALA A 139 11.34 10.00 23.99
CA ALA A 139 12.11 10.40 25.17
C ALA A 139 12.68 11.84 25.09
N THR A 140 13.00 12.29 23.87
CA THR A 140 13.67 13.57 23.63
C THR A 140 12.83 14.51 22.75
N TYR A 141 13.17 15.80 22.72
CA TYR A 141 12.52 16.76 21.84
C TYR A 141 12.66 16.35 20.36
N GLU A 142 13.84 15.85 20.00
CA GLU A 142 14.20 15.39 18.68
C GLU A 142 13.36 14.18 18.24
N ASP A 143 12.98 13.31 19.18
CA ASP A 143 12.11 12.17 18.90
C ASP A 143 10.67 12.62 18.62
N VAL A 144 10.18 13.61 19.36
CA VAL A 144 8.77 14.06 19.28
C VAL A 144 8.53 15.04 18.14
N LEU A 145 9.50 15.91 17.84
CA LEU A 145 9.36 16.99 16.85
C LEU A 145 8.84 16.50 15.48
N PRO A 146 9.33 15.39 14.89
CA PRO A 146 8.81 14.86 13.63
C PRO A 146 7.31 14.56 13.65
N HIS A 147 6.73 14.22 14.81
CA HIS A 147 5.32 13.92 14.97
C HIS A 147 4.48 15.16 15.31
N ALA A 148 5.14 16.22 15.80
CA ALA A 148 4.53 17.51 16.10
C ALA A 148 4.36 18.39 14.87
N ARG A 149 5.17 18.22 13.81
CA ARG A 149 5.10 19.08 12.62
C ARG A 149 3.76 18.92 11.90
N ARG A 150 3.10 20.05 11.66
CA ARG A 150 1.90 20.14 10.83
C ARG A 150 2.26 20.16 9.35
N GLY A 151 1.37 19.66 8.52
CA GLY A 151 1.55 19.72 7.07
C GLY A 151 2.66 18.83 6.52
N GLU A 152 3.27 17.98 7.35
CA GLU A 152 4.20 16.96 6.87
C GLU A 152 3.44 15.66 6.63
N GLY A 153 3.34 15.26 5.36
CA GLY A 153 2.97 13.89 5.00
C GLY A 153 4.12 12.92 5.22
N MET A 154 3.99 11.70 4.67
CA MET A 154 4.98 10.64 4.80
C MET A 154 6.45 11.15 4.70
N PRO A 155 7.31 10.85 5.69
CA PRO A 155 8.72 11.23 5.66
C PRO A 155 9.44 10.67 4.43
N TRP A 156 10.36 11.44 3.85
CA TRP A 156 11.11 11.02 2.65
C TRP A 156 11.85 9.67 2.80
N PRO A 157 12.55 9.38 3.92
CA PRO A 157 13.21 8.08 4.07
C PRO A 157 12.22 6.91 4.05
N GLN A 158 11.07 7.08 4.71
CA GLN A 158 9.99 6.08 4.71
C GLN A 158 9.39 5.94 3.30
N LEU A 159 9.15 7.06 2.61
CA LEU A 159 8.60 7.07 1.25
C LEU A 159 9.50 6.36 0.26
N LEU A 160 10.82 6.63 0.29
CA LEU A 160 11.79 6.00 -0.60
C LEU A 160 11.94 4.50 -0.31
N THR A 161 11.92 4.10 0.96
CA THR A 161 11.92 2.69 1.35
C THR A 161 10.67 1.96 0.86
N SER A 162 9.50 2.58 1.05
CA SER A 162 8.22 2.04 0.56
C SER A 162 8.22 1.94 -0.97
N ALA A 163 8.66 2.99 -1.67
CA ALA A 163 8.77 3.03 -3.12
C ALA A 163 9.67 1.92 -3.68
N HIS A 164 10.85 1.70 -3.07
CA HIS A 164 11.75 0.61 -3.47
C HIS A 164 11.07 -0.76 -3.36
N ASN A 165 10.47 -1.05 -2.19
CA ASN A 165 9.80 -2.31 -1.93
C ASN A 165 8.60 -2.53 -2.87
N HIS A 166 7.80 -1.49 -3.11
CA HIS A 166 6.63 -1.56 -3.99
C HIS A 166 7.01 -1.78 -5.45
N LEU A 167 7.93 -0.98 -5.99
CA LEU A 167 8.39 -1.16 -7.37
C LEU A 167 9.00 -2.54 -7.59
N PHE A 168 9.80 -3.03 -6.64
CA PHE A 168 10.41 -4.35 -6.76
C PHE A 168 9.34 -5.45 -6.83
N ALA A 169 8.39 -5.46 -5.90
CA ALA A 169 7.32 -6.45 -5.88
C ALA A 169 6.46 -6.39 -7.16
N PHE A 170 6.08 -5.18 -7.61
CA PHE A 170 5.31 -5.00 -8.82
C PHE A 170 6.07 -5.41 -10.08
N ALA A 171 7.37 -5.11 -10.17
CA ALA A 171 8.20 -5.52 -11.31
C ALA A 171 8.31 -7.04 -11.42
N VAL A 172 8.52 -7.74 -10.30
CA VAL A 172 8.59 -9.21 -10.26
C VAL A 172 7.26 -9.83 -10.69
N ALA A 173 6.14 -9.35 -10.15
CA ALA A 173 4.80 -9.81 -10.52
C ALA A 173 4.47 -9.54 -11.99
N ALA A 174 4.74 -8.32 -12.47
CA ALA A 174 4.53 -7.93 -13.85
C ALA A 174 5.36 -8.80 -14.80
N LEU A 175 6.63 -9.07 -14.48
CA LEU A 175 7.49 -9.92 -15.30
C LEU A 175 6.95 -11.35 -15.37
N ALA A 176 6.64 -11.97 -14.24
CA ALA A 176 6.16 -13.35 -14.20
C ALA A 176 4.84 -13.53 -14.98
N LEU A 177 3.88 -12.64 -14.77
CA LEU A 177 2.59 -12.67 -15.48
C LEU A 177 2.76 -12.31 -16.96
N SER A 178 3.63 -11.37 -17.31
CA SER A 178 3.88 -10.99 -18.70
C SER A 178 4.52 -12.14 -19.49
N LEU A 179 5.45 -12.87 -18.88
CA LEU A 179 6.04 -14.07 -19.49
C LEU A 179 4.97 -15.11 -19.76
N ALA A 180 4.14 -15.45 -18.77
CA ALA A 180 3.04 -16.40 -18.96
C ALA A 180 2.05 -15.90 -20.05
N MET A 181 1.67 -14.63 -20.00
CA MET A 181 0.76 -14.01 -20.97
C MET A 181 1.33 -13.99 -22.39
N ALA A 182 2.64 -13.81 -22.56
CA ALA A 182 3.31 -13.82 -23.87
C ALA A 182 3.15 -15.18 -24.59
N PHE A 183 3.19 -16.29 -23.84
CA PHE A 183 3.00 -17.64 -24.37
C PHE A 183 1.53 -18.09 -24.43
N SER A 184 0.59 -17.24 -23.98
CA SER A 184 -0.83 -17.57 -24.05
C SER A 184 -1.39 -17.51 -25.47
N ARG A 185 -2.61 -18.05 -25.65
CA ARG A 185 -3.40 -17.90 -26.89
C ARG A 185 -4.18 -16.58 -26.98
N ALA A 186 -3.94 -15.60 -26.10
CA ALA A 186 -4.65 -14.33 -26.15
C ALA A 186 -4.36 -13.55 -27.45
N PRO A 187 -5.33 -12.75 -27.95
CA PRO A 187 -5.12 -11.88 -29.10
C PRO A 187 -3.90 -10.98 -28.90
N ARG A 188 -3.16 -10.70 -29.99
CA ARG A 188 -1.91 -9.93 -29.95
C ARG A 188 -2.08 -8.55 -29.29
N SER A 189 -3.15 -7.83 -29.64
CA SER A 189 -3.45 -6.51 -29.05
C SER A 189 -3.64 -6.60 -27.54
N LEU A 190 -4.43 -7.58 -27.08
CA LEU A 190 -4.76 -7.76 -25.67
C LEU A 190 -3.53 -8.11 -24.83
N ARG A 191 -2.62 -8.95 -25.36
CA ARG A 191 -1.33 -9.24 -24.71
C ARG A 191 -0.51 -7.97 -24.55
N HIS A 192 -0.32 -7.21 -25.63
CA HIS A 192 0.51 -6.00 -25.61
C HIS A 192 -0.05 -4.93 -24.68
N LEU A 193 -1.37 -4.73 -24.68
CA LEU A 193 -2.03 -3.79 -23.79
C LEU A 193 -1.89 -4.21 -22.32
N ALA A 194 -2.17 -5.47 -22.00
CA ALA A 194 -2.09 -5.96 -20.62
C ALA A 194 -0.65 -5.93 -20.08
N ILE A 195 0.32 -6.38 -20.88
CA ILE A 195 1.75 -6.36 -20.53
C ILE A 195 2.21 -4.91 -20.37
N GLY A 196 1.92 -4.04 -21.35
CA GLY A 196 2.29 -2.63 -21.27
C GLY A 196 1.71 -1.94 -20.04
N ALA A 197 0.42 -2.16 -19.75
CA ALA A 197 -0.24 -1.63 -18.57
C ALA A 197 0.42 -2.11 -17.28
N ALA A 198 0.82 -3.38 -17.18
CA ALA A 198 1.46 -3.94 -15.99
C ALA A 198 2.82 -3.30 -15.65
N PHE A 199 3.52 -2.74 -16.64
CA PHE A 199 4.78 -2.02 -16.42
C PHE A 199 4.62 -0.51 -16.27
N VAL A 200 3.66 0.10 -16.99
CA VAL A 200 3.39 1.54 -16.88
C VAL A 200 2.73 1.87 -15.56
N ALA A 201 1.79 1.05 -15.10
CA ALA A 201 0.97 1.34 -13.92
C ALA A 201 1.78 1.51 -12.61
N PRO A 202 2.79 0.68 -12.29
CA PRO A 202 3.67 0.89 -11.13
C PRO A 202 4.43 2.22 -11.17
N LEU A 203 4.82 2.68 -12.37
CA LEU A 203 5.51 3.95 -12.53
C LEU A 203 4.56 5.12 -12.27
N LEU A 204 3.31 5.03 -12.71
CA LEU A 204 2.28 6.02 -12.42
C LEU A 204 1.96 6.04 -10.92
N ASP A 205 1.82 4.88 -10.30
CA ASP A 205 1.50 4.75 -8.87
C ASP A 205 2.58 5.39 -8.00
N VAL A 206 3.81 4.87 -8.05
CA VAL A 206 4.91 5.36 -7.20
C VAL A 206 5.37 6.75 -7.63
N GLY A 207 5.39 7.05 -8.93
CA GLY A 207 5.63 8.41 -9.42
C GLY A 207 4.59 9.38 -8.88
N GLY A 208 3.33 8.96 -8.79
CA GLY A 208 2.25 9.68 -8.14
C GLY A 208 2.50 9.91 -6.65
N TRP A 209 3.04 8.93 -5.91
CA TRP A 209 3.39 9.11 -4.49
C TRP A 209 4.43 10.24 -4.33
N LEU A 210 5.50 10.18 -5.12
CA LEU A 210 6.60 11.16 -5.09
C LEU A 210 6.10 12.57 -5.46
N LEU A 211 5.30 12.68 -6.52
CA LEU A 211 4.72 13.96 -6.95
C LEU A 211 3.72 14.51 -5.94
N THR A 212 2.91 13.64 -5.32
CA THR A 212 1.99 14.04 -4.25
C THR A 212 2.76 14.55 -3.04
N ARG A 213 3.82 13.85 -2.62
CA ARG A 213 4.68 14.32 -1.52
C ARG A 213 5.30 15.68 -1.82
N TRP A 214 5.77 15.88 -3.06
CA TRP A 214 6.48 17.08 -3.47
C TRP A 214 5.58 18.29 -3.71
N GLN A 215 4.44 18.11 -4.38
CA GLN A 215 3.60 19.21 -4.89
C GLN A 215 2.15 19.16 -4.40
N GLY A 216 1.74 18.10 -3.71
CA GLY A 216 0.35 17.92 -3.26
C GLY A 216 -0.59 17.50 -4.39
N GLY A 217 -1.84 17.97 -4.34
CA GLY A 217 -2.82 17.71 -5.40
C GLY A 217 -2.43 18.36 -6.72
N PRO A 218 -2.79 17.77 -7.88
CA PRO A 218 -3.73 16.65 -8.07
C PRO A 218 -3.06 15.26 -8.16
N TRP A 219 -1.76 15.14 -7.88
CA TRP A 219 -0.98 13.94 -8.18
C TRP A 219 -1.42 12.66 -7.44
N HIS A 220 -2.16 12.80 -6.34
CA HIS A 220 -2.77 11.68 -5.61
C HIS A 220 -3.79 10.90 -6.46
N TRP A 221 -4.34 11.50 -7.53
CA TRP A 221 -5.17 10.77 -8.49
C TRP A 221 -4.35 9.83 -9.37
N LEU A 222 -3.09 10.16 -9.65
CA LEU A 222 -2.18 9.31 -10.41
C LEU A 222 -1.86 8.02 -9.64
N VAL A 223 -1.77 8.12 -8.31
CA VAL A 223 -1.64 7.01 -7.37
C VAL A 223 -2.82 6.04 -7.52
N MET A 224 -4.04 6.58 -7.38
CA MET A 224 -5.26 5.79 -7.50
C MET A 224 -5.39 5.14 -8.88
N ALA A 225 -5.10 5.89 -9.95
CA ALA A 225 -5.16 5.38 -11.32
C ALA A 225 -4.10 4.31 -11.59
N GLY A 226 -2.87 4.52 -11.11
CA GLY A 226 -1.76 3.57 -11.23
C GLY A 226 -2.06 2.25 -10.51
N GLY A 227 -2.44 2.31 -9.23
CA GLY A 227 -2.82 1.12 -8.47
C GLY A 227 -3.98 0.35 -9.10
N ALA A 228 -5.04 1.05 -9.51
CA ALA A 228 -6.20 0.44 -10.18
C ALA A 228 -5.82 -0.21 -11.52
N LEU A 229 -5.03 0.48 -12.36
CA LEU A 229 -4.58 -0.04 -13.64
C LEU A 229 -3.71 -1.28 -13.47
N PHE A 230 -2.80 -1.29 -12.49
CA PHE A 230 -1.96 -2.43 -12.19
C PHE A 230 -2.80 -3.62 -11.71
N GLY A 231 -3.73 -3.40 -10.78
CA GLY A 231 -4.63 -4.43 -10.27
C GLY A 231 -5.49 -5.05 -11.37
N VAL A 232 -6.09 -4.23 -12.24
CA VAL A 232 -6.89 -4.71 -13.38
C VAL A 232 -6.03 -5.50 -14.36
N ALA A 233 -4.88 -4.97 -14.78
CA ALA A 233 -4.02 -5.61 -15.76
C ALA A 233 -3.50 -6.97 -15.27
N THR A 234 -3.00 -7.04 -14.04
CA THR A 234 -2.43 -8.26 -13.48
C THR A 234 -3.49 -9.31 -13.17
N THR A 235 -4.65 -8.91 -12.66
CA THR A 235 -5.80 -9.82 -12.46
C THR A 235 -6.28 -10.39 -13.78
N PHE A 236 -6.40 -9.54 -14.81
CA PHE A 236 -6.76 -9.98 -16.15
C PHE A 236 -5.75 -11.00 -16.72
N MET A 237 -4.44 -10.71 -16.63
CA MET A 237 -3.40 -11.63 -17.10
C MET A 237 -3.44 -12.97 -16.37
N ALA A 238 -3.53 -12.95 -15.03
CA ALA A 238 -3.58 -14.17 -14.23
C ALA A 238 -4.82 -15.02 -14.55
N ALA A 239 -6.01 -14.40 -14.61
CA ALA A 239 -7.25 -15.09 -14.97
C ALA A 239 -7.19 -15.67 -16.39
N TRP A 240 -6.63 -14.92 -17.35
CA TRP A 240 -6.47 -15.41 -18.71
C TRP A 240 -5.53 -16.61 -18.76
N VAL A 241 -4.39 -16.56 -18.08
CA VAL A 241 -3.41 -17.65 -18.02
C VAL A 241 -4.05 -18.92 -17.45
N VAL A 242 -4.84 -18.82 -16.37
CA VAL A 242 -5.57 -19.96 -15.81
C VAL A 242 -6.52 -20.55 -16.85
N LEU A 243 -7.37 -19.71 -17.47
CA LEU A 243 -8.33 -20.17 -18.49
C LEU A 243 -7.62 -20.80 -19.70
N ASP A 244 -6.49 -20.27 -20.11
CA ASP A 244 -5.72 -20.78 -21.24
C ASP A 244 -5.13 -22.17 -20.95
N VAL A 245 -4.59 -22.38 -19.76
CA VAL A 245 -4.06 -23.68 -19.33
C VAL A 245 -5.18 -24.72 -19.20
N LEU A 246 -6.36 -24.32 -18.71
CA LEU A 246 -7.52 -25.20 -18.48
C LEU A 246 -8.19 -25.67 -19.78
N ARG A 247 -8.21 -24.85 -20.83
CA ARG A 247 -8.83 -25.19 -22.13
C ARG A 247 -8.15 -26.37 -22.85
N GLY A 248 -6.99 -26.84 -22.37
CA GLY A 248 -6.25 -27.96 -22.96
C GLY A 248 -5.73 -27.68 -24.38
N PRO A 249 -5.01 -28.65 -24.99
CA PRO A 249 -4.66 -28.59 -26.39
C PRO A 249 -5.95 -28.56 -27.21
N GLY A 250 -6.08 -27.62 -28.16
CA GLY A 250 -7.22 -27.62 -29.06
C GLY A 250 -7.28 -28.94 -29.81
N ARG A 251 -8.48 -29.53 -29.96
CA ARG A 251 -8.66 -30.71 -30.83
C ARG A 251 -8.13 -30.34 -32.22
N THR A 252 -7.00 -30.91 -32.62
CA THR A 252 -6.59 -30.92 -34.02
C THR A 252 -7.73 -31.55 -34.80
N GLN A 253 -8.32 -30.81 -35.75
CA GLN A 253 -9.24 -31.44 -36.69
C GLN A 253 -8.47 -32.61 -37.34
N PRO A 254 -9.04 -33.83 -37.41
CA PRO A 254 -8.43 -34.87 -38.21
C PRO A 254 -8.27 -34.33 -39.62
N GLY A 255 -7.04 -34.32 -40.12
CA GLY A 255 -6.77 -33.96 -41.51
C GLY A 255 -7.63 -34.84 -42.43
N PRO A 256 -8.01 -34.35 -43.61
CA PRO A 256 -8.79 -35.15 -44.56
C PRO A 256 -8.09 -36.49 -44.74
N ALA A 257 -8.86 -37.57 -44.54
CA ALA A 257 -8.40 -38.92 -44.82
C ALA A 257 -7.77 -38.91 -46.22
N ALA A 258 -6.52 -39.33 -46.30
CA ALA A 258 -5.91 -39.58 -47.60
C ALA A 258 -6.68 -40.76 -48.20
N ASP A 259 -7.56 -40.46 -49.14
CA ASP A 259 -8.17 -41.47 -50.01
C ASP A 259 -7.03 -42.18 -50.75
N ALA A 260 -6.84 -43.47 -50.45
CA ALA A 260 -6.01 -44.42 -51.17
C ALA A 260 -6.75 -45.75 -51.26
#